data_AF-A0A7S3CNY3-F1
#
_entry.id   AF-A0A7S3CNY3-F1
#
_cell.length_a   1.000
_cell.length_b   1.000
_cell.length_c   1.000
_cell.angle_alpha   90.00
_cell.angle_beta   90.00
_cell.angle_gamma   90.00
#
_symmetry.space_group_name_H-M   'P 1'
#
loop_
_entity.id
_entity.type
_entity.pdbx_description
1 polymer ?
#
loop_
_entity_poly.entity_id
_entity_poly.type
_entity_poly.pdbx_seq_one_letter_code
_entity_poly.pdbx_strand_id
1 'polypeptide(L)'
;MLSGTPPFYGRDERHIQTKILTCNYGYEGSNWESISPKAKNWIDSLLELTPGDRATPEQALAHEWLSDKHSAYIKYQIHPVVLTNLRECYKPHYLHYEMLNIFTQFLDDSDVKAIRETFQSLDQDNSGSIEIDELRHAYEKINKLSKEGKLAEYCKDCLGAEEPWEYLPSEKIEQ
;
A
#
# COMPACT_ATOMS: atom_id res chain seq x y z
N MET A 1 -4.97 -6.65 6.79
CA MET A 1 -4.45 -7.98 6.43
C MET A 1 -5.22 -9.13 7.08
N LEU A 2 -5.60 -9.07 8.36
CA LEU A 2 -6.22 -10.21 9.07
C LEU A 2 -7.70 -10.44 8.74
N SER A 3 -8.51 -9.38 8.64
CA SER A 3 -9.96 -9.47 8.37
C SER A 3 -10.36 -9.15 6.93
N GLY A 4 -9.44 -8.56 6.17
CA GLY A 4 -9.70 -8.00 4.84
C GLY A 4 -10.50 -6.69 4.83
N THR A 5 -11.03 -6.22 5.96
CA THR A 5 -11.81 -4.98 6.07
C THR A 5 -11.11 -3.93 6.93
N PRO A 6 -11.27 -2.62 6.65
CA PRO A 6 -10.74 -1.58 7.52
C PRO A 6 -11.42 -1.63 8.90
N PRO A 7 -10.69 -1.35 10.00
CA PRO A 7 -11.24 -1.40 11.35
C PRO A 7 -12.32 -0.34 11.58
N PHE A 8 -12.20 0.82 10.92
CA PHE A 8 -13.20 1.88 10.93
C PHE A 8 -13.91 1.91 9.57
N TYR A 9 -15.13 1.39 9.54
CA TYR A 9 -15.97 1.36 8.34
C TYR A 9 -17.35 1.94 8.64
N GLY A 10 -17.95 2.61 7.66
CA GLY A 10 -19.23 3.30 7.78
C GLY A 10 -19.84 3.56 6.42
N ARG A 11 -21.11 3.98 6.40
CA ARG A 11 -21.84 4.28 5.15
C ARG A 11 -21.43 5.62 4.54
N ASP A 12 -20.95 6.53 5.37
CA ASP A 12 -20.52 7.86 4.99
C ASP A 12 -19.24 8.26 5.75
N GLU A 13 -18.56 9.28 5.24
CA GLU A 13 -17.28 9.74 5.78
C GLU A 13 -17.41 10.28 7.21
N ARG A 14 -18.53 10.94 7.54
CA ARG A 14 -18.78 11.47 8.89
C ARG A 14 -18.89 10.35 9.92
N HIS A 15 -19.50 9.23 9.54
CA HIS A 15 -19.62 8.04 10.36
C HIS A 15 -18.24 7.41 10.59
N ILE A 16 -17.40 7.37 9.55
CA ILE A 16 -16.02 6.87 9.64
C ILE A 16 -15.20 7.77 10.57
N GLN A 17 -15.25 9.09 10.38
CA GLN A 17 -14.56 10.06 11.24
C GLN A 17 -15.00 9.93 12.70
N THR A 18 -16.31 9.79 12.95
CA THR A 18 -16.84 9.58 14.31
C THR A 18 -16.27 8.30 14.94
N LYS A 19 -16.21 7.20 14.18
CA LYS A 19 -15.62 5.95 14.66
C LYS A 19 -14.13 6.06 14.94
N ILE A 20 -13.38 6.79 14.12
CA ILE A 20 -11.95 7.07 14.35
C ILE A 20 -11.78 7.87 15.64
N LEU A 21 -12.54 8.96 15.80
CA LEU A 21 -12.45 9.85 16.96
C LEU A 21 -12.90 9.19 18.27
N THR A 22 -13.77 8.18 18.19
CA THR A 22 -14.23 7.41 19.36
C THR A 22 -13.49 6.09 19.54
N CYS A 23 -12.52 5.79 18.66
CA CYS A 23 -11.86 4.50 18.54
C CYS A 23 -12.84 3.30 18.57
N ASN A 24 -14.00 3.46 17.92
CA ASN A 24 -15.03 2.45 17.89
C ASN A 24 -14.84 1.50 16.70
N TYR A 25 -14.16 0.39 16.95
CA TYR A 25 -13.99 -0.74 16.04
C TYR A 25 -14.36 -2.05 16.74
N GLY A 26 -14.55 -3.12 15.97
CA GLY A 26 -14.94 -4.40 16.52
C GLY A 26 -14.51 -5.58 15.66
N TYR A 27 -14.51 -6.76 16.27
CA TYR A 27 -14.12 -8.02 15.67
C TYR A 27 -15.33 -8.81 15.13
N GLU A 28 -16.18 -8.12 14.38
CA GLU A 28 -17.44 -8.66 13.87
C GLU A 28 -17.27 -9.39 12.53
N GLY A 29 -17.96 -10.53 12.39
CA GLY A 29 -18.02 -11.31 11.15
C GLY A 29 -17.14 -12.56 11.15
N SER A 30 -17.46 -13.50 10.25
CA SER A 30 -16.83 -14.82 10.14
C SER A 30 -15.32 -14.76 9.95
N ASN A 31 -14.80 -13.66 9.40
CA ASN A 31 -13.36 -13.47 9.17
C ASN A 31 -12.56 -13.34 10.47
N TRP A 32 -13.21 -13.03 11.61
CA TRP A 32 -12.54 -12.89 12.92
C TRP A 32 -12.68 -14.12 13.82
N GLU A 33 -13.47 -15.11 13.43
CA GLU A 33 -13.68 -16.35 14.21
C GLU A 33 -12.40 -17.20 14.27
N SER A 34 -11.65 -17.25 13.17
CA SER A 34 -10.39 -18.01 13.07
C SER A 34 -9.17 -17.26 13.61
N ILE A 35 -9.31 -16.01 14.04
CA ILE A 35 -8.20 -15.16 14.49
C ILE A 35 -8.00 -15.33 15.99
N SER A 36 -6.76 -15.66 16.39
CA SER A 36 -6.41 -15.93 17.78
C SER A 36 -6.69 -14.74 18.71
N PRO A 37 -7.07 -14.99 19.98
CA PRO A 37 -7.22 -13.92 20.98
C PRO A 37 -5.95 -13.07 21.17
N LYS A 38 -4.76 -13.69 21.09
CA LYS A 38 -3.47 -12.99 21.17
C LYS A 38 -3.32 -11.94 20.05
N ALA A 39 -3.79 -12.25 18.84
CA ALA A 39 -3.75 -11.31 17.71
C ALA A 39 -4.69 -10.12 17.93
N LYS A 40 -5.89 -10.37 18.48
CA LYS A 40 -6.86 -9.31 18.80
C LYS A 40 -6.32 -8.38 19.89
N ASN A 41 -5.76 -8.94 20.95
CA ASN A 41 -5.14 -8.15 22.02
C ASN A 41 -3.96 -7.30 21.52
N TRP A 42 -3.17 -7.81 20.57
CA TRP A 42 -2.13 -7.01 19.92
C TRP A 42 -2.71 -5.83 19.14
N ILE A 43 -3.77 -6.04 18.36
CA ILE A 43 -4.47 -4.96 17.63
C ILE A 43 -5.04 -3.93 18.60
N ASP A 44 -5.62 -4.38 19.71
CA ASP A 44 -6.17 -3.50 20.74
C ASP A 44 -5.10 -2.54 21.29
N SER A 45 -3.90 -3.05 21.56
CA SER A 45 -2.78 -2.24 22.05
C SER A 45 -2.30 -1.15 21.07
N LEU A 46 -2.58 -1.32 19.77
CA LEU A 46 -2.23 -0.36 18.72
C LEU A 46 -3.33 0.66 18.46
N LEU A 47 -4.58 0.23 18.58
CA LEU A 47 -5.78 1.03 18.33
C LEU A 47 -6.34 1.56 19.65
N GLU A 48 -5.48 2.19 20.45
CA GLU A 48 -5.88 2.90 21.66
C GLU A 48 -6.27 4.35 21.37
N LEU A 49 -7.33 4.80 22.06
CA LEU A 49 -7.88 6.15 21.93
C LEU A 49 -6.88 7.19 22.47
N THR A 50 -6.29 6.90 23.63
CA THR A 50 -5.28 7.75 24.25
C THR A 50 -3.91 7.43 23.65
N PRO A 51 -3.21 8.40 23.04
CA PRO A 51 -1.89 8.14 22.44
C PRO A 51 -0.83 7.64 23.43
N GLY A 52 -0.95 7.98 24.72
CA GLY A 52 0.00 7.56 25.77
C GLY A 52 -0.17 6.11 26.22
N ASP A 53 -1.36 5.52 26.03
CA ASP A 53 -1.63 4.12 26.35
C ASP A 53 -1.33 3.20 25.16
N ARG A 54 -1.15 3.79 23.97
CA ARG A 54 -0.79 3.06 22.75
C ARG A 54 0.60 2.46 22.87
N ALA A 55 0.70 1.18 22.55
CA ALA A 55 1.97 0.47 22.55
C ALA A 55 2.99 1.18 21.63
N THR A 56 4.21 1.38 22.14
CA THR A 56 5.31 1.85 21.29
C THR A 56 5.69 0.78 20.27
N PRO A 57 6.35 1.13 19.15
CA PRO A 57 6.79 0.15 18.16
C PRO A 57 7.60 -1.01 18.78
N GLU A 58 8.46 -0.73 19.76
CA GLU A 58 9.27 -1.72 20.47
C GLU A 58 8.41 -2.67 21.31
N GLN A 59 7.41 -2.12 22.03
CA GLN A 59 6.47 -2.91 22.82
C GLN A 59 5.57 -3.77 21.92
N ALA A 60 5.10 -3.21 20.82
CA ALA A 60 4.28 -3.93 19.84
C ALA A 60 5.06 -5.09 19.22
N LEU A 61 6.34 -4.89 18.87
CA LEU A 61 7.21 -5.96 18.35
C LEU A 61 7.51 -7.05 19.38
N ALA A 62 7.66 -6.67 20.66
CA ALA A 62 7.91 -7.60 21.76
C ALA A 62 6.65 -8.36 22.24
N HIS A 63 5.47 -8.06 21.69
CA HIS A 63 4.23 -8.72 22.07
C HIS A 63 4.27 -10.22 21.76
N GLU A 64 3.67 -11.05 22.61
CA GLU A 64 3.71 -12.52 22.51
C GLU A 64 3.20 -13.04 21.15
N TRP A 65 2.23 -12.35 20.56
CA TRP A 65 1.70 -12.71 19.24
C TRP A 65 2.77 -12.69 18.13
N LEU A 66 3.75 -11.78 18.22
CA LEU A 66 4.87 -11.67 17.28
C LEU A 66 6.14 -12.36 17.79
N SER A 67 6.33 -12.42 19.11
CA SER A 67 7.52 -12.99 19.76
C SER A 67 7.52 -14.52 19.79
N ASP A 68 6.37 -15.17 19.63
CA ASP A 68 6.29 -16.61 19.38
C ASP A 68 6.92 -16.94 18.02
N LYS A 69 8.25 -17.09 18.01
CA LYS A 69 9.05 -17.67 16.91
C LYS A 69 8.61 -19.09 16.53
N HIS A 70 7.66 -19.66 17.27
CA HIS A 70 7.00 -20.94 17.06
C HIS A 70 5.68 -20.87 16.27
N SER A 71 5.27 -19.72 15.73
CA SER A 71 4.31 -19.69 14.62
C SER A 71 4.96 -20.16 13.29
N ALA A 72 5.78 -21.20 13.39
CA ALA A 72 6.19 -22.01 12.26
C ALA A 72 4.93 -22.43 11.50
N TYR A 73 4.78 -21.91 10.28
CA TYR A 73 3.93 -22.48 9.24
C TYR A 73 2.51 -22.84 9.75
N ILE A 74 1.78 -21.85 10.26
CA ILE A 74 0.43 -22.18 10.73
C ILE A 74 -0.46 -22.50 9.53
N LYS A 75 -0.85 -23.77 9.52
CA LYS A 75 -1.79 -24.54 8.70
C LYS A 75 -3.23 -23.95 8.71
N TYR A 76 -3.39 -22.63 8.72
CA TYR A 76 -4.69 -21.99 8.53
C TYR A 76 -4.79 -21.56 7.08
N GLN A 77 -5.80 -22.07 6.38
CA GLN A 77 -6.15 -21.57 5.06
C GLN A 77 -6.61 -20.12 5.23
N ILE A 78 -5.87 -19.18 4.64
CA ILE A 78 -6.30 -17.78 4.57
C ILE A 78 -7.69 -17.78 3.94
N HIS A 79 -8.68 -17.25 4.67
CA HIS A 79 -10.05 -17.29 4.20
C HIS A 79 -10.15 -16.56 2.84
N PRO A 80 -10.74 -17.15 1.78
CA PRO A 80 -10.76 -16.56 0.44
C PRO A 80 -11.35 -15.14 0.38
N VAL A 81 -12.26 -14.81 1.32
CA VAL A 81 -12.82 -13.47 1.47
C VAL A 81 -11.75 -12.44 1.86
N VAL A 82 -10.72 -12.81 2.62
CA VAL A 82 -9.62 -11.91 2.97
C VAL A 82 -8.81 -11.57 1.72
N LEU A 83 -8.52 -12.55 0.85
CA LEU A 83 -7.82 -12.31 -0.42
C LEU A 83 -8.66 -11.44 -1.37
N THR A 84 -9.96 -11.72 -1.45
CA THR A 84 -10.90 -10.93 -2.26
C THR A 84 -10.96 -9.50 -1.76
N ASN A 85 -11.12 -9.30 -0.46
CA ASN A 85 -11.21 -7.97 0.12
C ASN A 85 -9.88 -7.20 0.02
N LEU A 86 -8.73 -7.88 0.11
CA LEU A 86 -7.43 -7.25 -0.17
C LEU A 86 -7.37 -6.75 -1.62
N ARG A 87 -7.88 -7.52 -2.58
CA ARG A 87 -7.98 -7.08 -3.99
C ARG A 87 -8.93 -5.89 -4.16
N GLU A 88 -10.09 -5.92 -3.52
CA GLU A 88 -11.09 -4.84 -3.61
C GLU A 88 -10.62 -3.56 -2.89
N CYS A 89 -9.86 -3.65 -1.79
CA CYS A 89 -9.27 -2.50 -1.10
C CYS A 89 -8.34 -1.67 -1.99
N TYR A 90 -7.75 -2.28 -3.02
CA TYR A 90 -6.82 -1.63 -3.94
C TYR A 90 -7.45 -1.24 -5.28
N LYS A 91 -8.75 -1.47 -5.50
CA LYS A 91 -9.39 -0.94 -6.71
C LYS A 91 -9.37 0.60 -6.64
N PRO A 92 -8.76 1.28 -7.61
CA PRO A 92 -8.76 2.74 -7.61
C PRO A 92 -10.20 3.23 -7.64
N HIS A 93 -10.54 4.16 -6.75
CA HIS A 93 -11.83 4.85 -6.77
C HIS A 93 -12.08 5.45 -8.17
N TYR A 94 -13.33 5.51 -8.63
CA TYR A 94 -13.68 6.07 -9.95
C TYR A 94 -13.04 7.45 -10.19
N LEU A 95 -12.94 8.28 -9.14
CA LEU A 95 -12.25 9.56 -9.18
C LEU A 95 -10.77 9.46 -9.56
N HIS A 96 -10.04 8.45 -9.10
CA HIS A 96 -8.64 8.24 -9.51
C HIS A 96 -8.54 7.90 -10.99
N TYR A 97 -9.48 7.12 -11.52
CA TYR A 97 -9.52 6.81 -12.95
C TYR A 97 -9.81 8.07 -13.79
N GLU A 98 -10.76 8.91 -13.37
CA GLU A 98 -11.03 10.16 -14.09
C GLU A 98 -9.93 11.20 -13.91
N MET A 99 -9.26 11.26 -12.76
CA MET A 99 -8.07 12.09 -12.60
C MET A 99 -6.96 11.64 -13.54
N LEU A 100 -6.70 10.34 -13.67
CA LEU A 100 -5.73 9.82 -14.64
C LEU A 100 -6.09 10.22 -16.07
N ASN A 101 -7.37 10.09 -16.46
CA ASN A 101 -7.84 10.55 -17.78
C ASN A 101 -7.63 12.05 -17.98
N ILE A 102 -7.92 12.88 -16.97
CA ILE A 102 -7.70 14.31 -17.03
C ILE A 102 -6.19 14.62 -17.15
N PHE A 103 -5.34 13.92 -16.40
CA PHE A 103 -3.89 14.08 -16.52
C PHE A 103 -3.40 13.79 -17.93
N THR A 104 -3.96 12.78 -18.64
CA THR A 104 -3.58 12.55 -20.04
C THR A 104 -3.85 13.73 -20.98
N GLN A 105 -4.75 14.65 -20.62
CA GLN A 105 -5.02 15.88 -21.38
C GLN A 105 -4.00 16.99 -21.13
N PHE A 106 -3.24 16.88 -20.03
CA PHE A 106 -2.20 17.84 -19.64
C PHE A 106 -0.79 17.34 -19.95
N LEU A 107 -0.63 16.10 -20.42
CA LEU A 107 0.65 15.58 -20.89
C LEU A 107 1.01 16.26 -22.21
N ASP A 108 2.24 16.75 -22.32
CA ASP A 108 2.78 17.22 -23.58
C ASP A 108 3.48 16.11 -24.37
N ASP A 109 3.89 16.40 -25.60
CA ASP A 109 4.57 15.42 -26.46
C ASP A 109 5.89 14.90 -25.84
N SER A 110 6.51 15.68 -24.96
CA SER A 110 7.74 15.28 -24.27
C SER A 110 7.46 14.31 -23.12
N ASP A 111 6.39 14.54 -22.36
CA ASP A 111 5.91 13.65 -21.31
C ASP A 111 5.46 12.30 -21.89
N VAL A 112 4.66 12.34 -22.97
CA VAL A 112 4.18 11.14 -23.65
C VAL A 112 5.35 10.33 -24.21
N LYS A 113 6.38 11.01 -24.73
CA LYS A 113 7.60 10.36 -25.22
C LYS A 113 8.37 9.69 -24.08
N ALA A 114 8.56 10.38 -22.95
CA ALA A 114 9.23 9.81 -21.78
C ALA A 114 8.48 8.57 -21.25
N ILE A 115 7.16 8.66 -21.06
CA ILE A 115 6.33 7.53 -20.62
C ILE A 115 6.44 6.34 -21.59
N ARG A 116 6.42 6.61 -22.91
CA ARG A 116 6.57 5.56 -23.93
C ARG A 116 7.95 4.90 -23.89
N GLU A 117 9.02 5.68 -23.76
CA GLU A 117 10.39 5.16 -23.67
C GLU A 117 10.58 4.33 -22.39
N THR A 118 10.05 4.81 -21.26
CA THR A 118 10.04 4.03 -20.00
C THR A 118 9.23 2.74 -20.17
N PHE A 119 8.05 2.79 -20.79
CA PHE A 119 7.22 1.60 -21.02
C PHE A 119 7.93 0.58 -21.91
N GLN A 120 8.54 1.02 -23.01
CA GLN A 120 9.33 0.17 -23.91
C GLN A 120 10.57 -0.42 -23.23
N SER A 121 11.15 0.28 -22.24
CA SER A 121 12.25 -0.27 -21.46
C SER A 121 11.82 -1.40 -20.51
N LEU A 122 10.53 -1.48 -20.19
CA LEU A 122 9.94 -2.48 -19.29
C LEU A 122 9.32 -3.66 -20.06
N ASP A 123 8.69 -3.38 -21.19
CA ASP A 123 8.11 -4.35 -22.14
C ASP A 123 9.22 -5.00 -22.99
N GLN A 124 9.88 -6.00 -22.41
CA GLN A 124 11.06 -6.64 -23.01
C GLN A 124 10.69 -7.51 -24.21
N ASP A 125 9.47 -8.05 -24.22
CA ASP A 125 8.97 -8.88 -25.31
C ASP A 125 8.23 -8.09 -26.41
N ASN A 126 8.06 -6.77 -26.24
CA ASN A 126 7.32 -5.87 -27.13
C ASN A 126 5.88 -6.35 -27.37
N SER A 127 5.27 -6.99 -26.38
CA SER A 127 3.87 -7.42 -26.44
C SER A 127 2.90 -6.24 -26.42
N GLY A 128 3.35 -5.05 -26.01
CA GLY A 128 2.51 -3.88 -25.79
C GLY A 128 1.81 -3.91 -24.43
N SER A 129 2.19 -4.83 -23.54
CA SER A 129 1.65 -4.95 -22.18
C SER A 129 2.76 -5.37 -21.21
N ILE A 130 2.81 -4.78 -20.02
CA ILE A 130 3.79 -5.20 -19.01
C ILE A 130 3.22 -6.36 -18.21
N GLU A 131 3.77 -7.56 -18.41
CA GLU A 131 3.39 -8.74 -17.64
C GLU A 131 4.03 -8.75 -16.24
N ILE A 132 3.47 -9.57 -15.32
CA ILE A 132 3.94 -9.63 -13.93
C ILE A 132 5.41 -10.06 -13.83
N ASP A 133 5.87 -10.92 -14.72
CA ASP A 133 7.25 -11.37 -14.74
C ASP A 133 8.20 -10.26 -15.20
N GLU A 134 7.81 -9.46 -16.18
CA GLU A 134 8.58 -8.28 -16.62
C GLU A 134 8.67 -7.22 -15.52
N LEU A 135 7.56 -7.00 -14.81
CA LEU A 135 7.52 -6.12 -13.64
C LEU A 135 8.45 -6.62 -12.52
N ARG A 136 8.48 -7.94 -12.26
CA ARG A 136 9.38 -8.54 -11.25
C ARG A 136 10.84 -8.36 -11.66
N HIS A 137 11.19 -8.60 -12.92
CA HIS A 137 12.55 -8.39 -13.42
C HIS A 137 12.98 -6.92 -13.30
N ALA A 138 12.09 -5.98 -13.63
CA ALA A 138 12.35 -4.55 -13.46
C ALA A 138 12.60 -4.19 -11.99
N TYR A 139 11.78 -4.71 -11.07
CA TYR A 139 11.94 -4.47 -9.64
C TYR A 139 13.26 -5.05 -9.09
N GLU A 140 13.64 -6.27 -9.49
CA GLU A 140 14.91 -6.89 -9.08
C GLU A 140 16.11 -6.08 -9.57
N LYS A 141 16.05 -5.56 -10.79
CA LYS A 141 17.07 -4.66 -11.36
C LYS A 141 17.18 -3.36 -10.53
N ILE A 142 16.06 -2.73 -10.19
CA ILE A 142 16.01 -1.51 -9.36
C ILE A 142 16.58 -1.79 -7.96
N ASN A 143 16.20 -2.90 -7.33
CA ASN A 143 16.68 -3.27 -6.00
C ASN A 143 18.19 -3.53 -5.98
N LYS A 144 18.73 -4.15 -7.04
CA LYS A 144 20.18 -4.33 -7.21
C LYS A 144 20.90 -2.98 -7.35
N LEU A 145 20.37 -2.07 -8.17
CA LEU A 145 20.93 -0.73 -8.37
C LEU A 145 20.84 0.14 -7.11
N SER A 146 19.79 -0.03 -6.30
CA SER A 146 19.65 0.60 -4.99
C SER A 146 20.74 0.16 -4.01
N LYS A 147 21.06 -1.14 -3.96
CA LYS A 147 22.15 -1.68 -3.12
C LYS A 147 23.54 -1.22 -3.58
N GLU A 148 23.70 -0.93 -4.86
CA GLU A 148 24.95 -0.44 -5.45
C GLU A 148 25.08 1.10 -5.39
N GLY A 149 24.08 1.81 -4.85
CA GLY A 149 24.08 3.28 -4.76
C GLY A 149 23.90 3.99 -6.12
N LYS A 150 23.50 3.27 -7.17
CA LYS A 150 23.38 3.78 -8.56
C LYS A 150 21.94 4.10 -8.98
N LEU A 151 21.02 4.13 -8.02
CA LEU A 151 19.61 4.31 -8.30
C LEU A 151 19.29 5.70 -8.87
N ALA A 152 19.97 6.74 -8.40
CA ALA A 152 19.79 8.11 -8.88
C ALA A 152 20.21 8.27 -10.35
N GLU A 153 21.31 7.62 -10.77
CA GLU A 153 21.81 7.63 -12.15
C GLU A 153 20.84 6.91 -13.10
N TYR A 154 20.29 5.76 -12.68
CA TYR A 154 19.28 5.03 -13.46
C TYR A 154 17.95 5.78 -13.62
N CYS A 155 17.49 6.47 -12.56
CA CYS A 155 16.28 7.28 -12.63
C CYS A 155 16.47 8.49 -13.55
N LYS A 156 17.65 9.11 -13.53
CA LYS A 156 17.98 10.23 -14.42
C LYS A 156 17.94 9.83 -15.89
N ASP A 157 18.45 8.64 -16.22
CA ASP A 157 18.49 8.12 -17.59
C ASP A 157 17.12 7.61 -18.09
N CYS A 158 16.27 7.07 -17.22
CA CYS A 158 15.00 6.44 -17.63
C CYS A 158 13.76 7.34 -17.46
N LEU A 159 13.81 8.33 -16.56
CA LEU A 159 12.65 9.16 -16.17
C LEU A 159 12.87 10.66 -16.42
N GLY A 160 14.07 11.07 -16.84
CA GLY A 160 14.38 12.47 -17.15
C GLY A 160 14.30 13.44 -15.96
N ALA A 161 14.09 12.94 -14.74
CA ALA A 161 14.00 13.75 -13.52
C ALA A 161 15.38 13.86 -12.84
N GLU A 162 15.80 15.07 -12.48
CA GLU A 162 17.08 15.29 -11.81
C GLU A 162 17.07 14.83 -10.33
N GLU A 163 15.90 14.81 -9.67
CA GLU A 163 15.74 14.29 -8.30
C GLU A 163 14.37 13.58 -8.10
N PRO A 164 14.29 12.46 -7.34
CA PRO A 164 13.07 11.63 -7.22
C PRO A 164 11.83 12.25 -6.56
N TRP A 165 11.94 13.42 -5.93
CA TRP A 165 10.85 14.05 -5.14
C TRP A 165 10.40 15.43 -5.66
N GLU A 166 10.93 15.90 -6.80
CA GLU A 166 10.58 17.23 -7.33
C GLU A 166 9.15 17.38 -7.85
N TYR A 167 8.35 16.31 -7.91
CA TYR A 167 6.96 16.33 -8.37
C TYR A 167 5.89 16.25 -7.27
N LEU A 168 6.22 16.58 -6.02
CA LEU A 168 5.19 16.93 -5.04
C LEU A 168 5.05 18.46 -5.03
N PRO A 169 3.95 19.03 -5.58
CA PRO A 169 3.69 20.45 -5.45
C PRO A 169 3.52 20.75 -3.96
N SER A 170 4.58 21.25 -3.34
CA SER A 170 4.58 21.67 -1.94
C SER A 170 3.92 23.04 -1.76
N GLU A 171 3.43 23.64 -2.84
CA GLU A 171 2.94 25.01 -2.87
C GLU A 171 1.59 25.07 -3.59
N LYS A 172 0.53 24.64 -2.90
CA LYS A 172 -0.87 25.12 -3.06
C LYS A 172 -1.82 24.52 -2.01
N ILE A 173 -1.36 24.42 -0.77
CA ILE A 173 -2.25 24.33 0.40
C ILE A 173 -1.99 25.58 1.22
N GLU A 174 -2.40 26.73 0.68
CA GLU A 174 -2.71 27.96 1.41
C GLU A 174 -3.13 29.01 0.37
N GLN A 175 -4.43 28.99 0.06
CA GLN A 175 -5.29 30.17 -0.25
C GLN A 175 -6.73 29.70 -0.46
#